data_AF-A0A522QVD5-F1
#
_entry.id   AF-A0A522QVD5-F1
#
_cell.length_a   1.000
_cell.length_b   1.000
_cell.length_c   1.000
_cell.angle_alpha   90.00
_cell.angle_beta   90.00
_cell.angle_gamma   90.00
#
_symmetry.space_group_name_H-M   'P 1'
#
loop_
_entity.id
_entity.type
_entity.pdbx_description
1 polymer ?
#
loop_
_entity_poly.entity_id
_entity_poly.type
_entity_poly.pdbx_seq_one_letter_code
_entity_poly.pdbx_strand_id
1 'polypeptide(L)'
;MADVFISYARADKARVAPLVAAIEAKGWSVWWDPEISPGREFDDAIDTELQAAKAVLVVWTPTSVASRWVRGEARDAAERNILVPVRFGQARLPIDVRAIHTTDLDDWNENPASAPAQACLQALGAMIAGSSQAVKDAGGKAVVAAKATPRFSICVLPFTNMSGEADQEYFSDGITEDIITDLSKVSTLRVISRNSAFRYKGKSVDLPKVASELNVTHVLEGSVRKAGGRVRISAQLIDGESNGHLWAERYDRDDDDIFAIQDEISQAIAKALKLHLLPEEKKAIRKRGTDNAKAHDLYLMARQTYVTSQSTGPNAARAVVRICKRATEIDPDYAEAWALMATGFGQLHWMLSGEIDDGMVAIDHALALNPDLGEVHAVKAQILQQSNDLDAAAREVAIALALDPESYEVNRAAGRLYYQLQKFADAVRCFEKAAALMEADISSAAMLMSCYTALDDAAGTRRAAEMMLKRAEAILARDQNNLGATAYSVDALAALGDTERAKVRMERALLIDPDSFRMRYNFACVLAVRLRDKRAALEMLEPLFESISDSMLVYAKADPDLDSLHDDPRWQAMVAAAEARLGTEAGRARVTAT
;
A
#
# COMPACT_ATOMS: atom_id res chain seq x y z
N MET A 1 36.62 -1.28 -3.83
CA MET A 1 35.52 -1.10 -2.87
C MET A 1 36.03 -0.24 -1.75
N ALA A 2 35.49 0.97 -1.66
CA ALA A 2 35.87 1.92 -0.62
C ALA A 2 35.26 1.56 0.74
N ASP A 3 35.93 1.93 1.82
CA ASP A 3 35.39 1.83 3.18
C ASP A 3 34.33 2.92 3.40
N VAL A 4 34.54 4.12 2.85
CA VAL A 4 33.63 5.27 2.98
C VAL A 4 33.22 5.77 1.61
N PHE A 5 31.91 5.86 1.38
CA PHE A 5 31.34 6.59 0.24
C PHE A 5 30.95 7.99 0.68
N ILE A 6 31.30 9.02 -0.11
CA ILE A 6 30.96 10.41 0.22
C ILE A 6 29.95 10.97 -0.77
N SER A 7 28.76 11.27 -0.26
CA SER A 7 27.66 11.89 -1.00
C SER A 7 27.63 13.40 -0.75
N TYR A 8 27.72 14.19 -1.82
CA TYR A 8 27.72 15.65 -1.76
C TYR A 8 27.28 16.27 -3.09
N ALA A 9 26.90 17.55 -3.09
CA ALA A 9 26.66 18.27 -4.34
C ALA A 9 27.99 18.69 -4.98
N ARG A 10 28.17 18.42 -6.27
CA ARG A 10 29.43 18.75 -7.00
C ARG A 10 29.93 20.18 -6.80
N ALA A 11 29.03 21.15 -6.68
CA ALA A 11 29.37 22.56 -6.43
C ALA A 11 30.12 22.78 -5.09
N ASP A 12 29.97 21.85 -4.14
CA ASP A 12 30.60 21.90 -2.82
C ASP A 12 31.91 21.09 -2.74
N LYS A 13 32.43 20.58 -3.86
CA LYS A 13 33.65 19.73 -3.90
C LYS A 13 34.83 20.32 -3.12
N ALA A 14 35.11 21.61 -3.32
CA ALA A 14 36.22 22.29 -2.64
C ALA A 14 36.05 22.31 -1.11
N ARG A 15 34.79 22.34 -0.61
CA ARG A 15 34.46 22.34 0.81
C ARG A 15 34.56 20.93 1.43
N VAL A 16 34.29 19.90 0.63
CA VAL A 16 34.34 18.48 1.07
C VAL A 16 35.77 17.93 1.04
N ALA A 17 36.64 18.47 0.19
CA ALA A 17 38.01 17.97 0.01
C ALA A 17 38.86 17.85 1.30
N PRO A 18 38.88 18.83 2.22
CA PRO A 18 39.64 18.71 3.47
C PRO A 18 39.09 17.62 4.39
N LEU A 19 37.77 17.38 4.36
CA LEU A 19 37.13 16.31 5.12
C LEU A 19 37.51 14.94 4.57
N VAL A 20 37.63 14.79 3.25
CA VAL A 20 38.11 13.55 2.63
C VAL A 20 39.55 13.25 3.03
N ALA A 21 40.44 14.25 2.96
CA ALA A 21 41.83 14.09 3.38
C ALA A 21 41.94 13.66 4.86
N ALA A 22 41.05 14.17 5.73
CA ALA A 22 40.99 13.77 7.13
C ALA A 22 40.54 12.31 7.33
N ILE A 23 39.63 11.81 6.50
CA ILE A 23 39.16 10.41 6.50
C ILE A 23 40.26 9.48 5.98
N GLU A 24 40.91 9.83 4.86
CA GLU A 24 42.00 9.04 4.29
C GLU A 24 43.21 8.97 5.23
N ALA A 25 43.49 10.03 6.00
CA ALA A 25 44.54 10.04 7.02
C ALA A 25 44.30 9.05 8.17
N LYS A 26 43.07 8.54 8.34
CA LYS A 26 42.76 7.43 9.27
C LYS A 26 43.06 6.05 8.67
N GLY A 27 43.47 5.98 7.40
CA GLY A 27 43.78 4.74 6.69
C GLY A 27 42.57 4.08 6.03
N TRP A 28 41.45 4.79 5.90
CA TRP A 28 40.24 4.29 5.24
C TRP A 28 40.23 4.67 3.77
N SER A 29 39.83 3.72 2.91
CA SER A 29 39.65 3.99 1.49
C SER A 29 38.36 4.77 1.25
N VAL A 30 38.43 5.83 0.44
CA VAL A 30 37.30 6.74 0.20
C VAL A 30 36.90 6.73 -1.27
N TRP A 31 35.61 6.60 -1.54
CA TRP A 31 35.04 6.83 -2.85
C TRP A 31 34.37 8.20 -2.89
N TRP A 32 34.91 9.08 -3.73
CA TRP A 32 34.35 10.40 -4.04
C TRP A 32 34.83 10.84 -5.41
N ASP A 33 33.91 11.30 -6.26
CA ASP A 33 34.17 11.91 -7.58
C ASP A 33 35.18 11.17 -8.51
N PRO A 34 34.83 9.98 -9.04
CA PRO A 34 35.68 9.31 -10.01
C PRO A 34 35.63 9.98 -11.39
N GLU A 35 36.79 10.15 -12.04
CA GLU A 35 36.85 10.31 -13.50
C GLU A 35 36.40 8.98 -14.16
N ILE A 36 35.14 8.91 -14.58
CA ILE A 36 34.60 7.73 -15.27
C ILE A 36 35.11 7.72 -16.71
N SER A 37 35.69 6.59 -17.15
CA SER A 37 36.12 6.39 -18.53
C SER A 37 34.92 6.47 -19.50
N PRO A 38 35.07 7.04 -20.71
CA PRO A 38 33.97 7.13 -21.68
C PRO A 38 33.38 5.74 -21.99
N GLY A 39 32.06 5.56 -21.77
CA GLY A 39 31.34 4.33 -22.15
C GLY A 39 30.72 3.50 -21.02
N ARG A 40 30.93 3.82 -19.73
CA ARG A 40 30.09 3.31 -18.63
C ARG A 40 28.93 4.27 -18.37
N GLU A 41 27.73 3.74 -18.15
CA GLU A 41 26.62 4.55 -17.66
C GLU A 41 26.95 5.08 -16.25
N PHE A 42 26.60 6.35 -16.03
CA PHE A 42 26.98 7.12 -14.85
C PHE A 42 26.40 6.52 -13.55
N ASP A 43 25.26 5.84 -13.64
CA ASP A 43 24.48 5.40 -12.48
C ASP A 43 24.95 4.04 -11.92
N ASP A 44 25.27 3.07 -12.79
CA ASP A 44 25.65 1.71 -12.38
C ASP A 44 26.93 1.65 -11.51
N ALA A 45 27.91 2.51 -11.80
CA ALA A 45 29.17 2.54 -11.06
C ALA A 45 29.03 3.15 -9.67
N ILE A 46 28.13 4.14 -9.53
CA ILE A 46 27.84 4.81 -8.27
C ILE A 46 27.05 3.87 -7.37
N ASP A 47 26.01 3.23 -7.92
CA ASP A 47 25.21 2.25 -7.20
C ASP A 47 26.07 1.08 -6.70
N THR A 48 26.98 0.58 -7.53
CA THR A 48 27.88 -0.52 -7.12
C THR A 48 28.76 -0.14 -5.93
N GLU A 49 29.36 1.06 -5.93
CA GLU A 49 30.24 1.48 -4.83
C GLU A 49 29.45 1.95 -3.61
N LEU A 50 28.26 2.54 -3.78
CA LEU A 50 27.34 2.86 -2.69
C LEU A 50 26.89 1.58 -1.97
N GLN A 51 26.54 0.53 -2.71
CA GLN A 51 26.16 -0.77 -2.14
C GLN A 51 27.33 -1.48 -1.46
N ALA A 52 28.56 -1.27 -1.94
CA ALA A 52 29.76 -1.88 -1.35
C ALA A 52 30.32 -1.13 -0.12
N ALA A 53 29.94 0.13 0.09
CA ALA A 53 30.50 0.97 1.16
C ALA A 53 30.10 0.49 2.56
N LYS A 54 31.04 0.59 3.51
CA LYS A 54 30.82 0.24 4.92
C LYS A 54 30.24 1.39 5.73
N ALA A 55 30.49 2.62 5.28
CA ALA A 55 29.91 3.84 5.82
C ALA A 55 29.63 4.82 4.67
N VAL A 56 28.55 5.58 4.78
CA VAL A 56 28.19 6.63 3.81
C VAL A 56 28.15 7.96 4.53
N LEU A 57 29.08 8.85 4.19
CA LEU A 57 29.10 10.23 4.67
C LEU A 57 28.25 11.10 3.74
N VAL A 58 27.17 11.68 4.25
CA VAL A 58 26.38 12.65 3.48
C VAL A 58 26.65 14.06 3.98
N VAL A 59 27.06 14.93 3.06
CA VAL A 59 27.35 16.34 3.35
C VAL A 59 26.16 17.20 2.97
N TRP A 60 25.45 17.72 3.98
CA TRP A 60 24.32 18.62 3.82
C TRP A 60 24.76 20.09 3.74
N THR A 61 24.53 20.71 2.60
CA THR A 61 24.69 22.13 2.31
C THR A 61 23.35 22.65 1.75
N PRO A 62 23.13 23.97 1.66
CA PRO A 62 21.95 24.50 0.97
C PRO A 62 21.80 23.94 -0.47
N THR A 63 22.91 23.65 -1.14
CA THR A 63 22.94 23.08 -2.50
C THR A 63 22.60 21.59 -2.51
N SER A 64 23.15 20.81 -1.58
CA SER A 64 22.96 19.35 -1.58
C SER A 64 21.58 18.92 -1.08
N VAL A 65 20.93 19.72 -0.23
CA VAL A 65 19.52 19.54 0.16
C VAL A 65 18.58 19.56 -1.05
N ALA A 66 18.88 20.37 -2.08
CA ALA A 66 18.09 20.44 -3.31
C ALA A 66 18.38 19.27 -4.29
N SER A 67 19.53 18.61 -4.15
CA SER A 67 19.93 17.52 -5.07
C SER A 67 19.06 16.27 -4.86
N ARG A 68 18.42 15.78 -5.94
CA ARG A 68 17.67 14.51 -5.90
C ARG A 68 18.58 13.30 -5.65
N TRP A 69 19.83 13.39 -6.12
CA TRP A 69 20.82 12.32 -6.03
C TRP A 69 21.35 12.16 -4.61
N VAL A 70 21.78 13.26 -3.98
CA VAL A 70 22.25 13.25 -2.58
C VAL A 70 21.15 12.78 -1.63
N ARG A 71 19.88 13.16 -1.90
CA ARG A 71 18.73 12.67 -1.13
C ARG A 71 18.47 11.17 -1.33
N GLY A 72 18.64 10.67 -2.55
CA GLY A 72 18.54 9.23 -2.84
C GLY A 72 19.62 8.42 -2.13
N GLU A 73 20.87 8.86 -2.24
CA GLU A 73 22.03 8.22 -1.60
C GLU A 73 21.93 8.26 -0.07
N ALA A 74 21.49 9.37 0.51
CA ALA A 74 21.25 9.49 1.94
C ALA A 74 20.14 8.55 2.42
N ARG A 75 19.07 8.40 1.63
CA ARG A 75 17.97 7.49 1.95
C ARG A 75 18.43 6.04 1.92
N ASP A 76 19.14 5.60 0.88
CA ASP A 76 19.70 4.24 0.80
C ASP A 76 20.61 3.95 1.99
N ALA A 77 21.51 4.88 2.32
CA ALA A 77 22.40 4.76 3.46
C ALA A 77 21.67 4.73 4.82
N ALA A 78 20.58 5.49 4.96
CA ALA A 78 19.75 5.52 6.17
C ALA A 78 18.98 4.20 6.34
N GLU A 79 18.38 3.68 5.27
CA GLU A 79 17.70 2.37 5.26
C GLU A 79 18.66 1.23 5.64
N ARG A 80 19.95 1.38 5.32
CA ARG A 80 21.02 0.42 5.65
C ARG A 80 21.72 0.67 6.99
N ASN A 81 21.32 1.70 7.75
CA ASN A 81 21.96 2.11 9.02
C ASN A 81 23.47 2.37 8.93
N ILE A 82 23.96 2.82 7.76
CA ILE A 82 25.37 3.18 7.54
C ILE A 82 25.58 4.67 7.25
N LEU A 83 24.51 5.46 7.38
CA LEU A 83 24.52 6.91 7.16
C LEU A 83 25.20 7.65 8.30
N VAL A 84 26.21 8.46 7.96
CA VAL A 84 26.79 9.49 8.82
C VAL A 84 26.46 10.86 8.21
N PRO A 85 25.45 11.58 8.72
CA PRO A 85 25.11 12.89 8.18
C PRO A 85 25.94 13.99 8.84
N VAL A 86 26.50 14.87 8.03
CA VAL A 86 27.16 16.11 8.46
C VAL A 86 26.52 17.31 7.80
N ARG A 87 26.58 18.47 8.45
CA ARG A 87 25.97 19.70 7.95
C ARG A 87 26.99 20.83 7.88
N PHE A 88 26.88 21.63 6.82
CA PHE A 88 27.46 22.96 6.70
C PHE A 88 26.35 24.00 6.48
N GLY A 89 26.50 25.14 7.14
CA GLY A 89 25.62 26.28 7.18
C GLY A 89 24.27 25.95 7.84
N GLN A 90 23.33 26.88 7.70
CA GLN A 90 21.92 26.66 8.06
C GLN A 90 21.17 25.77 7.05
N ALA A 91 21.81 24.71 6.53
CA ALA A 91 21.14 23.76 5.64
C ALA A 91 19.94 23.12 6.38
N ARG A 92 18.76 23.27 5.79
CA ARG A 92 17.52 22.72 6.35
C ARG A 92 17.44 21.24 5.98
N LEU A 93 17.88 20.38 6.89
CA LEU A 93 17.92 18.93 6.68
C LEU A 93 16.56 18.37 6.23
N PRO A 94 16.54 17.44 5.26
CA PRO A 94 15.36 16.65 4.93
C PRO A 94 14.80 15.92 6.16
N ILE A 95 13.48 15.76 6.24
CA ILE A 95 12.78 15.25 7.45
C ILE A 95 13.23 13.83 7.81
N ASP A 96 13.47 13.00 6.81
CA ASP A 96 14.02 11.64 6.87
C ASP A 96 15.37 11.57 7.59
N VAL A 97 16.18 12.64 7.55
CA VAL A 97 17.49 12.68 8.21
C VAL A 97 17.43 13.43 9.55
N ARG A 98 16.35 14.17 9.85
CA ARG A 98 16.19 14.89 11.14
C ARG A 98 16.07 13.97 12.35
N ALA A 99 15.69 12.72 12.14
CA ALA A 99 15.65 11.71 13.19
C ALA A 99 17.05 11.17 13.56
N ILE A 100 18.06 11.44 12.72
CA ILE A 100 19.44 10.97 12.89
C ILE A 100 20.30 12.15 13.39
N HIS A 101 21.10 11.90 14.42
CA HIS A 101 22.00 12.91 14.96
C HIS A 101 23.00 13.37 13.88
N THR A 102 22.88 14.63 13.46
CA THR A 102 23.70 15.23 12.40
C THR A 102 24.76 16.14 13.02
N THR A 103 26.02 15.93 12.65
CA THR A 103 27.12 16.74 13.18
C THR A 103 27.24 18.05 12.39
N ASP A 104 27.28 19.18 13.09
CA ASP A 104 27.50 20.50 12.49
C ASP A 104 29.00 20.78 12.34
N LEU A 105 29.45 21.03 11.12
CA LEU A 105 30.85 21.29 10.78
C LEU A 105 31.15 22.78 10.54
N ASP A 106 30.24 23.70 10.89
CA ASP A 106 30.45 25.13 10.64
C ASP A 106 31.71 25.72 11.30
N ASP A 107 32.06 25.25 12.50
CA ASP A 107 33.19 25.76 13.29
C ASP A 107 34.44 24.85 13.24
N TRP A 108 34.49 23.88 12.34
CA TRP A 108 35.57 22.88 12.32
C TRP A 108 36.91 23.42 11.80
N ASN A 109 36.90 24.56 11.07
CA ASN A 109 38.06 25.27 10.54
C ASN A 109 39.08 24.39 9.79
N GLU A 110 38.61 23.35 9.10
CA GLU A 110 39.46 22.37 8.40
C GLU A 110 40.50 21.70 9.32
N ASN A 111 40.26 21.71 10.64
CA ASN A 111 41.11 21.09 11.63
C ASN A 111 40.55 19.71 11.99
N PRO A 112 41.21 18.60 11.59
CA PRO A 112 40.77 17.25 11.92
C PRO A 112 40.74 16.96 13.43
N ALA A 113 41.44 17.75 14.24
CA ALA A 113 41.44 17.64 15.70
C ALA A 113 40.27 18.39 16.38
N SER A 114 39.46 19.14 15.62
CA SER A 114 38.28 19.83 16.17
C SER A 114 37.23 18.82 16.68
N ALA A 115 36.45 19.20 17.69
CA ALA A 115 35.43 18.34 18.26
C ALA A 115 34.40 17.84 17.22
N PRO A 116 33.88 18.68 16.29
CA PRO A 116 32.97 18.21 15.25
C PRO A 116 33.61 17.21 14.28
N ALA A 117 34.88 17.44 13.89
CA ALA A 117 35.59 16.51 13.01
C ALA A 117 35.89 15.18 13.70
N GLN A 118 36.27 15.20 14.97
CA GLN A 118 36.47 13.99 15.75
C GLN A 118 35.16 13.21 15.93
N ALA A 119 34.02 13.90 16.15
CA ALA A 119 32.72 13.24 16.22
C ALA A 119 32.35 12.56 14.88
N CYS A 120 32.55 13.25 13.76
CA CYS A 120 32.35 12.67 12.42
C CYS A 120 33.26 11.46 12.18
N LEU A 121 34.56 11.56 12.48
CA LEU A 121 35.52 10.47 12.29
C LEU A 121 35.26 9.29 13.23
N GLN A 122 34.80 9.54 14.46
CA GLN A 122 34.39 8.50 15.40
C GLN A 122 33.14 7.77 14.91
N ALA A 123 32.14 8.49 14.38
CA ALA A 123 30.95 7.89 13.80
C ALA A 123 31.30 7.00 12.59
N LEU A 124 32.13 7.50 11.67
CA LEU A 124 32.63 6.70 10.54
C LEU A 124 33.43 5.48 11.01
N GLY A 125 34.31 5.67 12.00
CA GLY A 125 35.09 4.58 12.57
C GLY A 125 34.22 3.52 13.25
N ALA A 126 33.14 3.92 13.91
CA ALA A 126 32.18 2.99 14.52
C ALA A 126 31.42 2.18 13.47
N MET A 127 31.03 2.79 12.35
CA MET A 127 30.36 2.08 11.23
C MET A 127 31.32 1.10 10.55
N ILE A 128 32.55 1.53 10.27
CA ILE A 128 33.58 0.69 9.64
C ILE A 128 34.00 -0.44 10.59
N ALA A 129 34.23 -0.15 11.87
CA ALA A 129 34.56 -1.15 12.88
C ALA A 129 33.38 -2.11 13.12
N GLY A 130 32.14 -1.61 13.19
CA GLY A 130 30.93 -2.43 13.31
C GLY A 130 30.76 -3.41 12.15
N SER A 131 31.09 -2.99 10.93
CA SER A 131 31.12 -3.88 9.76
C SER A 131 32.22 -4.95 9.84
N SER A 132 33.34 -4.66 10.52
CA SER A 132 34.47 -5.59 10.68
C SER A 132 34.38 -6.48 11.93
N GLN A 133 33.66 -6.02 12.96
CA GLN A 133 33.37 -6.71 14.22
C GLN A 133 32.18 -7.66 14.05
N ALA A 134 31.19 -7.33 13.21
CA ALA A 134 30.11 -8.23 12.80
C ALA A 134 30.62 -9.53 12.14
N VAL A 135 31.82 -9.51 11.55
CA VAL A 135 32.49 -10.69 10.98
C VAL A 135 33.22 -11.52 12.05
N LYS A 136 33.58 -10.93 13.21
CA LYS A 136 34.34 -11.61 14.28
C LYS A 136 33.49 -12.02 15.50
N ASP A 137 32.41 -11.29 15.81
CA ASP A 137 31.50 -11.57 16.94
C ASP A 137 30.32 -12.49 16.56
N ALA A 138 30.32 -13.04 15.33
CA ALA A 138 29.40 -14.10 14.87
C ALA A 138 29.61 -15.48 15.57
N GLY A 139 30.08 -15.48 16.82
CA GLY A 139 30.23 -16.64 17.69
C GLY A 139 29.34 -16.65 18.95
N GLY A 140 28.58 -15.59 19.24
CA GLY A 140 27.83 -15.46 20.50
C GLY A 140 26.36 -15.04 20.33
N LYS A 141 25.44 -15.98 20.60
CA LYS A 141 23.97 -15.91 20.51
C LYS A 141 23.30 -14.58 20.94
N ALA A 142 22.66 -13.91 19.98
CA ALA A 142 21.29 -13.36 20.06
C ALA A 142 20.77 -13.18 18.63
N VAL A 143 19.68 -13.87 18.29
CA VAL A 143 19.17 -14.01 16.91
C VAL A 143 18.27 -12.82 16.56
N VAL A 144 18.81 -11.88 15.79
CA VAL A 144 18.03 -11.13 14.80
C VAL A 144 18.66 -11.46 13.46
N ALA A 145 17.95 -12.22 12.64
CA ALA A 145 18.46 -12.75 11.38
C ALA A 145 18.77 -11.61 10.40
N ALA A 146 20.06 -11.36 10.15
CA ALA A 146 20.49 -10.66 8.96
C ALA A 146 20.08 -11.50 7.74
N LYS A 147 19.09 -11.03 6.98
CA LYS A 147 18.60 -11.67 5.75
C LYS A 147 19.78 -11.86 4.79
N ALA A 148 20.16 -13.10 4.54
CA ALA A 148 21.11 -13.43 3.49
C ALA A 148 20.56 -12.93 2.15
N THR A 149 21.40 -12.35 1.29
CA THR A 149 20.99 -12.01 -0.08
C THR A 149 20.51 -13.30 -0.75
N PRO A 150 19.21 -13.40 -1.09
CA PRO A 150 18.63 -14.68 -1.46
C PRO A 150 19.17 -15.13 -2.82
N ARG A 151 19.88 -16.27 -2.82
CA ARG A 151 20.45 -16.89 -4.03
C ARG A 151 19.37 -17.33 -5.02
N PHE A 152 18.18 -17.63 -4.51
CA PHE A 152 17.04 -18.05 -5.30
C PHE A 152 15.89 -17.05 -5.15
N SER A 153 15.20 -16.81 -6.25
CA SER A 153 14.00 -16.00 -6.28
C SER A 153 12.92 -16.73 -7.05
N ILE A 154 11.68 -16.68 -6.57
CA ILE A 154 10.57 -17.45 -7.10
C ILE A 154 9.34 -16.57 -7.31
N CYS A 155 8.68 -16.74 -8.45
CA CYS A 155 7.32 -16.27 -8.68
C CYS A 155 6.36 -17.46 -8.65
N VAL A 156 5.36 -17.43 -7.77
CA VAL A 156 4.29 -18.43 -7.74
C VAL A 156 3.10 -17.89 -8.53
N LEU A 157 2.88 -18.43 -9.73
CA LEU A 157 1.77 -18.03 -10.58
C LEU A 157 0.43 -18.53 -10.03
N PRO A 158 -0.68 -17.80 -10.26
CA PRO A 158 -2.02 -18.25 -9.91
C PRO A 158 -2.31 -19.64 -10.47
N PHE A 159 -2.63 -20.59 -9.59
CA PHE A 159 -2.94 -21.94 -10.00
C PHE A 159 -4.24 -21.94 -10.82
N THR A 160 -4.23 -22.67 -11.93
CA THR A 160 -5.39 -22.74 -12.82
C THR A 160 -6.50 -23.57 -12.19
N ASN A 161 -7.70 -23.00 -12.06
CA ASN A 161 -8.89 -23.75 -11.67
C ASN A 161 -9.32 -24.70 -12.79
N MET A 162 -9.30 -26.00 -12.51
CA MET A 162 -9.74 -27.08 -13.39
C MET A 162 -10.95 -27.84 -12.82
N SER A 163 -11.65 -27.26 -11.84
CA SER A 163 -12.89 -27.80 -11.26
C SER A 163 -14.09 -27.62 -12.18
N GLY A 164 -14.03 -26.67 -13.12
CA GLY A 164 -15.10 -26.40 -14.09
C GLY A 164 -16.21 -25.48 -13.56
N GLU A 165 -16.16 -25.13 -12.27
CA GLU A 165 -17.09 -24.21 -11.63
C GLU A 165 -16.35 -22.92 -11.23
N ALA A 166 -16.85 -21.77 -11.71
CA ALA A 166 -16.22 -20.46 -11.48
C ALA A 166 -16.33 -20.00 -10.02
N ASP A 167 -17.28 -20.56 -9.26
CA ASP A 167 -17.45 -20.30 -7.84
C ASP A 167 -16.34 -20.92 -6.98
N GLN A 168 -15.55 -21.87 -7.51
CA GLN A 168 -14.41 -22.47 -6.80
C GLN A 168 -13.07 -21.79 -7.09
N GLU A 169 -13.07 -20.70 -7.86
CA GLU A 169 -11.86 -19.96 -8.23
C GLU A 169 -11.12 -19.40 -7.00
N TYR A 170 -11.85 -19.06 -5.93
CA TYR A 170 -11.25 -18.60 -4.67
C TYR A 170 -10.36 -19.66 -4.03
N PHE A 171 -10.66 -20.95 -4.25
CA PHE A 171 -9.96 -22.05 -3.63
C PHE A 171 -8.58 -22.24 -4.27
N SER A 172 -8.49 -22.17 -5.61
CA SER A 172 -7.21 -22.19 -6.31
C SER A 172 -6.36 -20.96 -6.02
N ASP A 173 -7.00 -19.79 -5.89
CA ASP A 173 -6.30 -18.56 -5.49
C ASP A 173 -5.76 -18.68 -4.06
N GLY A 174 -6.57 -19.18 -3.12
CA GLY A 174 -6.17 -19.40 -1.74
C GLY A 174 -4.95 -20.32 -1.62
N ILE A 175 -4.94 -21.45 -2.33
CA ILE A 175 -3.77 -22.36 -2.34
C ILE A 175 -2.52 -21.66 -2.87
N THR A 176 -2.65 -20.88 -3.95
CA THR A 176 -1.53 -20.12 -4.51
C THR A 176 -0.91 -19.19 -3.46
N GLU A 177 -1.77 -18.52 -2.70
CA GLU A 177 -1.36 -17.57 -1.67
C GLU A 177 -0.77 -18.23 -0.44
N ASP A 178 -1.33 -19.34 0.00
CA ASP A 178 -0.81 -20.10 1.13
C ASP A 178 0.61 -20.58 0.81
N ILE A 179 0.86 -21.04 -0.42
CA ILE A 179 2.20 -21.41 -0.89
C ILE A 179 3.14 -20.19 -0.91
N ILE A 180 2.69 -19.04 -1.42
CA ILE A 180 3.48 -17.78 -1.38
C ILE A 180 3.86 -17.43 0.06
N THR A 181 2.89 -17.52 0.97
CA THR A 181 3.04 -17.20 2.39
C THR A 181 4.05 -18.13 3.04
N ASP A 182 3.94 -19.44 2.82
CA ASP A 182 4.86 -20.42 3.39
C ASP A 182 6.28 -20.26 2.85
N LEU A 183 6.43 -20.07 1.54
CA LEU A 183 7.74 -19.84 0.94
C LEU A 183 8.38 -18.51 1.40
N SER A 184 7.57 -17.50 1.73
CA SER A 184 8.08 -16.22 2.23
C SER A 184 8.74 -16.32 3.61
N LYS A 185 8.40 -17.36 4.38
CA LYS A 185 9.01 -17.69 5.69
C LYS A 185 10.43 -18.25 5.54
N VAL A 186 10.85 -18.61 4.32
CA VAL A 186 12.20 -19.12 4.03
C VAL A 186 13.14 -17.94 3.79
N SER A 187 14.01 -17.66 4.76
CA SER A 187 14.87 -16.46 4.76
C SER A 187 15.85 -16.37 3.57
N THR A 188 16.18 -17.51 2.97
CA THR A 188 17.12 -17.62 1.84
C THR A 188 16.45 -17.55 0.46
N LEU A 189 15.13 -17.39 0.42
CA LEU A 189 14.32 -17.37 -0.79
C LEU A 189 13.63 -16.02 -0.95
N ARG A 190 13.84 -15.34 -2.08
CA ARG A 190 13.06 -14.14 -2.43
C ARG A 190 11.78 -14.58 -3.11
N VAL A 191 10.63 -14.37 -2.47
CA VAL A 191 9.33 -14.65 -3.07
C VAL A 191 8.75 -13.36 -3.65
N ILE A 192 8.27 -13.42 -4.89
CA ILE A 192 7.54 -12.30 -5.48
C ILE A 192 6.18 -12.17 -4.80
N SER A 193 5.83 -10.93 -4.47
CA SER A 193 4.53 -10.60 -3.87
C SER A 193 3.38 -11.16 -4.70
N ARG A 194 2.35 -11.66 -4.02
CA ARG A 194 1.08 -12.10 -4.62
C ARG A 194 0.58 -11.18 -5.73
N ASN A 195 0.50 -9.88 -5.45
CA ASN A 195 -0.10 -8.92 -6.38
C ASN A 195 0.62 -8.87 -7.73
N SER A 196 1.95 -8.89 -7.73
CA SER A 196 2.76 -8.97 -8.94
C SER A 196 2.53 -10.27 -9.72
N ALA A 197 2.43 -11.41 -9.03
CA ALA A 197 2.17 -12.70 -9.68
C ALA A 197 0.75 -12.80 -10.26
N PHE A 198 -0.25 -12.28 -9.54
CA PHE A 198 -1.65 -12.32 -9.96
C PHE A 198 -1.95 -11.47 -11.21
N ARG A 199 -1.04 -10.59 -11.64
CA ARG A 199 -1.13 -9.89 -12.94
C ARG A 199 -1.12 -10.84 -14.14
N TYR A 200 -0.62 -12.06 -13.96
CA TYR A 200 -0.58 -13.10 -14.97
C TYR A 200 -1.79 -14.02 -14.95
N LYS A 201 -2.75 -13.82 -14.02
CA LYS A 201 -3.94 -14.65 -13.89
C LYS A 201 -4.76 -14.66 -15.19
N GLY A 202 -5.15 -15.85 -15.64
CA GLY A 202 -5.99 -16.05 -16.82
C GLY A 202 -5.32 -15.70 -18.15
N LYS A 203 -3.99 -15.46 -18.16
CA LYS A 203 -3.22 -15.20 -19.37
C LYS A 203 -2.42 -16.43 -19.75
N SER A 204 -2.29 -16.68 -21.04
CA SER A 204 -1.25 -17.57 -21.55
C SER A 204 0.09 -16.86 -21.39
N VAL A 205 1.01 -17.45 -20.62
CA VAL A 205 2.28 -16.82 -20.26
C VAL A 205 3.46 -17.61 -20.80
N ASP A 206 4.48 -16.88 -21.24
CA ASP A 206 5.79 -17.40 -21.59
C ASP A 206 6.69 -17.31 -20.36
N LEU A 207 7.00 -18.45 -19.74
CA LEU A 207 7.60 -18.48 -18.40
C LEU A 207 8.98 -17.82 -18.31
N PRO A 208 9.91 -18.00 -19.28
CA PRO A 208 11.16 -17.23 -19.32
C PRO A 208 10.95 -15.72 -19.38
N LYS A 209 9.91 -15.27 -20.09
CA LYS A 209 9.57 -13.86 -20.14
C LYS A 209 9.06 -13.37 -18.78
N VAL A 210 8.20 -14.13 -18.10
CA VAL A 210 7.77 -13.81 -16.73
C VAL A 210 8.97 -13.73 -15.79
N ALA A 211 9.89 -14.70 -15.89
CA ALA A 211 11.09 -14.74 -15.07
C ALA A 211 11.98 -13.50 -15.25
N SER A 212 12.18 -13.11 -16.51
CA SER A 212 12.92 -11.90 -16.88
C SER A 212 12.21 -10.62 -16.41
N GLU A 213 10.91 -10.48 -16.68
CA GLU A 213 10.11 -9.30 -16.30
C GLU A 213 10.08 -9.06 -14.80
N LEU A 214 10.01 -10.13 -14.01
CA LEU A 214 9.96 -10.05 -12.54
C LEU A 214 11.34 -10.16 -11.88
N ASN A 215 12.39 -10.36 -12.68
CA ASN A 215 13.75 -10.62 -12.22
C ASN A 215 13.78 -11.74 -11.16
N VAL A 216 13.23 -12.90 -11.53
CA VAL A 216 13.24 -14.13 -10.71
C VAL A 216 14.00 -15.26 -11.37
N THR A 217 14.58 -16.13 -10.55
CA THR A 217 15.31 -17.30 -11.07
C THR A 217 14.38 -18.48 -11.36
N HIS A 218 13.24 -18.58 -10.69
CA HIS A 218 12.32 -19.71 -10.83
C HIS A 218 10.85 -19.27 -10.90
N VAL A 219 10.03 -20.08 -11.56
CA VAL A 219 8.58 -19.89 -11.62
C VAL A 219 7.88 -21.18 -11.18
N LEU A 220 6.91 -21.07 -10.27
CA LEU A 220 6.01 -22.15 -9.91
C LEU A 220 4.68 -21.95 -10.62
N GLU A 221 4.23 -22.96 -11.35
CA GLU A 221 2.89 -23.01 -11.93
C GLU A 221 2.15 -24.27 -11.49
N GLY A 222 0.83 -24.26 -11.62
CA GLY A 222 0.03 -25.39 -11.20
C GLY A 222 -1.44 -25.29 -11.55
N SER A 223 -2.17 -26.33 -11.18
CA SER A 223 -3.61 -26.41 -11.35
C SER A 223 -4.28 -27.09 -10.15
N VAL A 224 -5.51 -26.68 -9.85
CA VAL A 224 -6.32 -27.23 -8.78
C VAL A 224 -7.64 -27.73 -9.36
N ARG A 225 -8.06 -28.92 -8.96
CA ARG A 225 -9.39 -29.46 -9.22
C ARG A 225 -9.98 -29.97 -7.91
N LYS A 226 -11.08 -29.36 -7.47
CA LYS A 226 -11.86 -29.78 -6.31
C LYS A 226 -13.19 -30.35 -6.80
N ALA A 227 -13.49 -31.60 -6.44
CA ALA A 227 -14.72 -32.27 -6.84
C ALA A 227 -15.07 -33.40 -5.86
N GLY A 228 -16.31 -33.41 -5.38
CA GLY A 228 -16.83 -34.50 -4.54
C GLY A 228 -16.05 -34.73 -3.24
N GLY A 229 -15.62 -33.66 -2.56
CA GLY A 229 -14.83 -33.74 -1.32
C GLY A 229 -13.36 -34.12 -1.53
N ARG A 230 -12.90 -34.20 -2.79
CA ARG A 230 -11.50 -34.50 -3.11
C ARG A 230 -10.84 -33.33 -3.81
N VAL A 231 -9.57 -33.13 -3.51
CA VAL A 231 -8.72 -32.08 -4.09
C VAL A 231 -7.56 -32.72 -4.83
N ARG A 232 -7.39 -32.30 -6.08
CA ARG A 232 -6.26 -32.66 -6.93
C ARG A 232 -5.46 -31.43 -7.27
N ILE A 233 -4.20 -31.40 -6.88
CA ILE A 233 -3.27 -30.30 -7.14
C ILE A 233 -2.13 -30.83 -8.00
N SER A 234 -1.82 -30.13 -9.09
CA SER A 234 -0.60 -30.36 -9.87
C SER A 234 0.28 -29.12 -9.73
N ALA A 235 1.54 -29.29 -9.41
CA ALA A 235 2.48 -28.18 -9.22
C ALA A 235 3.80 -28.50 -9.91
N GLN A 236 4.40 -27.49 -10.54
CA GLN A 236 5.62 -27.62 -11.32
C GLN A 236 6.54 -26.41 -11.09
N LEU A 237 7.79 -26.69 -10.71
CA LEU A 237 8.83 -25.70 -10.51
C LEU A 237 9.76 -25.69 -11.73
N ILE A 238 9.89 -24.51 -12.33
CA ILE A 238 10.56 -24.31 -13.61
C ILE A 238 11.70 -23.29 -13.44
N ASP A 239 12.83 -23.58 -14.09
CA ASP A 239 13.99 -22.69 -14.18
C ASP A 239 13.70 -21.56 -15.16
N GLY A 240 13.84 -20.32 -14.72
CA GLY A 240 13.48 -19.14 -15.52
C GLY A 240 14.41 -18.89 -16.71
N GLU A 241 15.65 -19.38 -16.67
CA GLU A 241 16.65 -19.16 -17.73
C GLU A 241 16.55 -20.23 -18.83
N SER A 242 16.49 -21.51 -18.42
CA SER A 242 16.51 -22.66 -19.32
C SER A 242 15.12 -23.18 -19.69
N ASN A 243 14.06 -22.70 -19.04
CA ASN A 243 12.70 -23.24 -19.13
C ASN A 243 12.62 -24.75 -18.78
N GLY A 244 13.58 -25.25 -18.01
CA GLY A 244 13.64 -26.66 -17.60
C GLY A 244 12.79 -26.93 -16.36
N HIS A 245 12.11 -28.09 -16.32
CA HIS A 245 11.41 -28.53 -15.11
C HIS A 245 12.41 -29.06 -14.07
N LEU A 246 12.51 -28.41 -12.91
CA LEU A 246 13.29 -28.92 -11.79
C LEU A 246 12.50 -29.96 -10.97
N TRP A 247 11.19 -29.75 -10.86
CA TRP A 247 10.31 -30.57 -10.04
C TRP A 247 8.87 -30.48 -10.57
N ALA A 248 8.16 -31.60 -10.52
CA ALA A 248 6.75 -31.66 -10.84
C ALA A 248 6.10 -32.79 -10.05
N GLU A 249 5.03 -32.49 -9.33
CA GLU A 249 4.26 -33.49 -8.58
C GLU A 249 2.77 -33.27 -8.70
N ARG A 250 2.04 -34.33 -8.36
CA ARG A 250 0.58 -34.35 -8.34
C ARG A 250 0.08 -34.97 -7.05
N TYR A 251 -0.79 -34.25 -6.38
CA TYR A 251 -1.46 -34.62 -5.15
C TYR A 251 -2.92 -34.93 -5.43
N ASP A 252 -3.45 -35.97 -4.80
CA ASP A 252 -4.83 -36.42 -4.95
C ASP A 252 -5.30 -36.99 -3.60
N ARG A 253 -6.05 -36.18 -2.86
CA ARG A 253 -6.41 -36.40 -1.45
C ARG A 253 -7.82 -35.88 -1.16
N ASP A 254 -8.30 -36.14 0.05
CA ASP A 254 -9.52 -35.54 0.55
C ASP A 254 -9.29 -34.04 0.87
N ASP A 255 -10.35 -33.22 0.82
CA ASP A 255 -10.25 -31.78 1.04
C ASP A 255 -9.85 -31.42 2.49
N ASP A 256 -10.18 -32.27 3.45
CA ASP A 256 -9.71 -32.16 4.85
C ASP A 256 -8.17 -32.25 4.97
N ASP A 257 -7.47 -32.87 4.00
CA ASP A 257 -6.00 -32.98 3.99
C ASP A 257 -5.30 -31.76 3.34
N ILE A 258 -6.05 -30.71 2.95
CA ILE A 258 -5.52 -29.60 2.15
C ILE A 258 -4.24 -28.98 2.73
N PHE A 259 -4.21 -28.83 4.05
CA PHE A 259 -3.08 -28.29 4.80
C PHE A 259 -1.83 -29.15 4.74
N ALA A 260 -1.99 -30.48 4.78
CA ALA A 260 -0.87 -31.41 4.62
C ALA A 260 -0.30 -31.32 3.21
N ILE A 261 -1.16 -31.18 2.19
CA ILE A 261 -0.72 -31.02 0.81
C ILE A 261 0.07 -29.72 0.62
N GLN A 262 -0.40 -28.61 1.20
CA GLN A 262 0.31 -27.32 1.16
C GLN A 262 1.69 -27.40 1.82
N ASP A 263 1.77 -27.99 3.02
CA ASP A 263 3.03 -28.22 3.74
C ASP A 263 4.01 -29.07 2.90
N GLU A 264 3.51 -30.12 2.25
CA GLU A 264 4.28 -31.00 1.37
C GLU A 264 4.81 -30.26 0.14
N ILE A 265 3.97 -29.46 -0.53
CA ILE A 265 4.37 -28.65 -1.69
C ILE A 265 5.48 -27.67 -1.31
N SER A 266 5.29 -26.89 -0.24
CA SER A 266 6.28 -25.90 0.22
C SER A 266 7.62 -26.55 0.57
N GLN A 267 7.59 -27.71 1.25
CA GLN A 267 8.80 -28.47 1.58
C GLN A 267 9.46 -29.09 0.33
N ALA A 268 8.66 -29.59 -0.63
CA ALA A 268 9.15 -30.17 -1.87
C ALA A 268 9.86 -29.12 -2.73
N ILE A 269 9.29 -27.91 -2.84
CA ILE A 269 9.90 -26.77 -3.52
C ILE A 269 11.24 -26.38 -2.86
N ALA A 270 11.26 -26.22 -1.53
CA ALA A 270 12.48 -25.90 -0.80
C ALA A 270 13.57 -26.98 -1.04
N LYS A 271 13.19 -28.25 -1.04
CA LYS A 271 14.08 -29.38 -1.33
C LYS A 271 14.58 -29.37 -2.78
N ALA A 272 13.71 -29.09 -3.76
CA ALA A 272 14.06 -29.01 -5.18
C ALA A 272 15.08 -27.89 -5.45
N LEU A 273 14.91 -26.75 -4.79
CA LEU A 273 15.86 -25.63 -4.79
C LEU A 273 17.12 -25.88 -3.93
N LYS A 274 17.21 -27.05 -3.27
CA LYS A 274 18.28 -27.43 -2.34
C LYS A 274 18.48 -26.42 -1.20
N LEU A 275 17.39 -25.77 -0.78
CA LEU A 275 17.35 -24.86 0.36
C LEU A 275 17.37 -25.67 1.65
N HIS A 276 18.20 -25.25 2.59
CA HIS A 276 18.23 -25.84 3.93
C HIS A 276 17.29 -25.06 4.83
N LEU A 277 16.12 -25.65 5.12
CA LEU A 277 15.14 -25.05 6.03
C LEU A 277 15.60 -25.19 7.48
N LEU A 278 15.72 -24.07 8.17
CA LEU A 278 15.98 -24.02 9.61
C LEU A 278 14.79 -24.60 10.39
N PRO A 279 15.00 -25.14 11.61
CA PRO A 279 13.91 -25.65 12.44
C PRO A 279 12.79 -24.61 12.69
N GLU A 280 13.16 -23.34 12.90
CA GLU A 280 12.19 -22.26 13.10
C GLU A 280 11.40 -21.94 11.83
N GLU A 281 12.02 -22.01 10.64
CA GLU A 281 11.32 -21.81 9.36
C GLU A 281 10.32 -22.96 9.11
N LYS A 282 10.70 -24.20 9.42
CA LYS A 282 9.77 -25.34 9.35
C LYS A 282 8.60 -25.19 10.31
N LYS A 283 8.86 -24.69 11.53
CA LYS A 283 7.83 -24.42 12.53
C LYS A 283 6.92 -23.28 12.08
N ALA A 284 7.49 -22.23 11.50
CA ALA A 284 6.73 -21.09 10.99
C ALA A 284 5.84 -21.49 9.80
N ILE A 285 6.32 -22.33 8.88
CA ILE A 285 5.52 -22.88 7.78
C ILE A 285 4.30 -23.62 8.36
N ARG A 286 4.52 -24.52 9.33
CA ARG A 286 3.44 -25.29 9.98
C ARG A 286 2.53 -24.47 10.91
N LYS A 287 2.97 -23.29 11.37
CA LYS A 287 2.16 -22.39 12.20
C LYS A 287 1.17 -21.65 11.28
N ARG A 288 0.03 -22.29 11.03
CA ARG A 288 -1.11 -21.77 10.26
C ARG A 288 -2.19 -21.22 11.19
N GLY A 289 -3.02 -20.32 10.67
CA GLY A 289 -4.09 -19.67 11.44
C GLY A 289 -5.22 -20.60 11.88
N THR A 290 -5.46 -21.69 11.14
CA THR A 290 -6.46 -22.72 11.46
C THR A 290 -6.00 -24.09 10.97
N ASP A 291 -6.38 -25.16 11.69
CA ASP A 291 -6.27 -26.55 11.23
C ASP A 291 -7.63 -27.11 10.74
N ASN A 292 -8.67 -26.28 10.68
CA ASN A 292 -10.01 -26.69 10.26
C ASN A 292 -10.30 -26.31 8.81
N ALA A 293 -10.31 -27.30 7.91
CA ALA A 293 -10.49 -27.10 6.48
C ALA A 293 -11.79 -26.36 6.13
N LYS A 294 -12.87 -26.57 6.90
CA LYS A 294 -14.16 -25.88 6.67
C LYS A 294 -14.11 -24.42 7.08
N ALA A 295 -13.46 -24.10 8.19
CA ALA A 295 -13.26 -22.70 8.60
C ALA A 295 -12.39 -21.95 7.58
N HIS A 296 -11.36 -22.62 7.05
CA HIS A 296 -10.49 -22.09 6.00
C HIS A 296 -11.20 -21.85 4.67
N ASP A 297 -11.98 -22.82 4.18
CA ASP A 297 -12.77 -22.69 2.94
C ASP A 297 -13.73 -21.48 3.02
N LEU A 298 -14.40 -21.29 4.16
CA LEU A 298 -15.24 -20.12 4.42
C LEU A 298 -14.42 -18.83 4.46
N TYR A 299 -13.26 -18.82 5.12
CA TYR A 299 -12.38 -17.65 5.13
C TYR A 299 -11.93 -17.26 3.71
N LEU A 300 -11.50 -18.22 2.88
CA LEU A 300 -11.12 -17.94 1.50
C LEU A 300 -12.29 -17.38 0.68
N MET A 301 -13.50 -17.93 0.87
CA MET A 301 -14.72 -17.42 0.24
C MET A 301 -15.03 -15.98 0.66
N ALA A 302 -14.93 -15.67 1.96
CA ALA A 302 -15.10 -14.31 2.47
C ALA A 302 -14.06 -13.36 1.88
N ARG A 303 -12.80 -13.80 1.82
CA ARG A 303 -11.69 -12.99 1.31
C ARG A 303 -11.82 -12.70 -0.17
N GLN A 304 -12.22 -13.69 -0.97
CA GLN A 304 -12.52 -13.47 -2.38
C GLN A 304 -13.68 -12.50 -2.55
N THR A 305 -14.74 -12.64 -1.74
CA THR A 305 -15.87 -11.71 -1.75
C THR A 305 -15.36 -10.29 -1.49
N TYR A 306 -14.54 -10.09 -0.45
CA TYR A 306 -13.95 -8.80 -0.13
C TYR A 306 -13.09 -8.23 -1.27
N VAL A 307 -12.19 -9.02 -1.87
CA VAL A 307 -11.28 -8.56 -2.94
C VAL A 307 -12.03 -8.23 -4.24
N THR A 308 -13.01 -9.04 -4.62
CA THR A 308 -13.77 -8.85 -5.88
C THR A 308 -14.88 -7.82 -5.79
N SER A 309 -15.32 -7.51 -4.57
CA SER A 309 -16.44 -6.61 -4.29
C SER A 309 -16.00 -5.20 -3.91
N GLN A 310 -14.73 -4.84 -4.14
CA GLN A 310 -14.28 -3.47 -3.88
C GLN A 310 -15.06 -2.52 -4.79
N SER A 311 -15.97 -1.73 -4.20
CA SER A 311 -16.93 -0.82 -4.84
C SER A 311 -18.34 -1.37 -5.13
N THR A 312 -18.67 -2.61 -4.73
CA THR A 312 -20.08 -3.03 -4.64
C THR A 312 -20.63 -2.64 -3.27
N GLY A 313 -21.89 -2.23 -3.20
CA GLY A 313 -22.50 -1.64 -2.00
C GLY A 313 -22.51 -2.55 -0.76
N PRO A 314 -23.24 -2.17 0.31
CA PRO A 314 -23.13 -2.79 1.64
C PRO A 314 -23.41 -4.30 1.67
N ASN A 315 -24.07 -4.87 0.67
CA ASN A 315 -24.40 -6.29 0.60
C ASN A 315 -23.17 -7.21 0.62
N ALA A 316 -22.10 -6.83 -0.07
CA ALA A 316 -20.88 -7.62 -0.09
C ALA A 316 -20.19 -7.63 1.27
N ALA A 317 -20.06 -6.46 1.91
CA ALA A 317 -19.50 -6.35 3.25
C ALA A 317 -20.34 -7.13 4.29
N ARG A 318 -21.68 -7.12 4.18
CA ARG A 318 -22.56 -7.98 5.00
C ARG A 318 -22.32 -9.47 4.75
N ALA A 319 -22.04 -9.87 3.51
CA ALA A 319 -21.71 -11.26 3.19
C ALA A 319 -20.39 -11.68 3.82
N VAL A 320 -19.34 -10.86 3.69
CA VAL A 320 -18.03 -11.06 4.35
C VAL A 320 -18.22 -11.30 5.85
N VAL A 321 -18.94 -10.40 6.54
CA VAL A 321 -19.21 -10.52 7.98
C VAL A 321 -19.92 -11.84 8.31
N ARG A 322 -20.97 -12.22 7.58
CA ARG A 322 -21.71 -13.47 7.85
C ARG A 322 -20.86 -14.72 7.64
N ILE A 323 -20.05 -14.75 6.56
CA ILE A 323 -19.21 -15.89 6.23
C ILE A 323 -18.10 -16.04 7.28
N CYS A 324 -17.41 -14.93 7.63
CA CYS A 324 -16.40 -14.93 8.68
C CYS A 324 -16.99 -15.33 10.03
N LYS A 325 -18.18 -14.84 10.40
CA LYS A 325 -18.86 -15.26 11.63
C LYS A 325 -19.07 -16.77 11.68
N ARG A 326 -19.45 -17.39 10.55
CA ARG A 326 -19.59 -18.84 10.48
C ARG A 326 -18.24 -19.56 10.60
N ALA A 327 -17.18 -19.01 10.04
CA ALA A 327 -15.83 -19.55 10.20
C ALA A 327 -15.39 -19.51 11.68
N THR A 328 -15.63 -18.40 12.38
CA THR A 328 -15.29 -18.24 13.80
C THR A 328 -16.17 -19.06 14.75
N GLU A 329 -17.39 -19.42 14.34
CA GLU A 329 -18.22 -20.40 15.07
C GLU A 329 -17.67 -21.82 14.99
N ILE A 330 -16.97 -22.15 13.89
CA ILE A 330 -16.34 -23.46 13.67
C ILE A 330 -14.97 -23.51 14.33
N ASP A 331 -14.19 -22.43 14.20
CA ASP A 331 -12.88 -22.27 14.79
C ASP A 331 -12.75 -20.88 15.46
N PRO A 332 -13.04 -20.77 16.77
CA PRO A 332 -12.96 -19.51 17.51
C PRO A 332 -11.57 -18.91 17.59
N ASP A 333 -10.50 -19.70 17.39
CA ASP A 333 -9.11 -19.26 17.50
C ASP A 333 -8.53 -18.81 16.15
N TYR A 334 -9.35 -18.78 15.07
CA TYR A 334 -8.90 -18.38 13.74
C TYR A 334 -8.82 -16.85 13.60
N ALA A 335 -7.65 -16.29 13.97
CA ALA A 335 -7.41 -14.85 14.04
C ALA A 335 -7.70 -14.10 12.72
N GLU A 336 -7.33 -14.67 11.57
CA GLU A 336 -7.53 -14.08 10.25
C GLU A 336 -9.02 -13.98 9.87
N ALA A 337 -9.85 -14.93 10.32
CA ALA A 337 -11.30 -14.85 10.13
C ALA A 337 -11.92 -13.70 10.95
N TRP A 338 -11.46 -13.50 12.18
CA TRP A 338 -11.84 -12.35 13.00
C TRP A 338 -11.39 -11.02 12.38
N ALA A 339 -10.16 -10.97 11.86
CA ALA A 339 -9.59 -9.80 11.20
C ALA A 339 -10.39 -9.38 9.94
N LEU A 340 -10.73 -10.37 9.10
CA LEU A 340 -11.54 -10.10 7.91
C LEU A 340 -12.98 -9.72 8.26
N MET A 341 -13.54 -10.26 9.35
CA MET A 341 -14.83 -9.83 9.88
C MET A 341 -14.81 -8.36 10.30
N ALA A 342 -13.78 -7.96 11.06
CA ALA A 342 -13.55 -6.58 11.44
C ALA A 342 -13.46 -5.66 10.22
N THR A 343 -12.74 -6.09 9.18
CA THR A 343 -12.66 -5.36 7.90
C THR A 343 -14.03 -5.16 7.27
N GLY A 344 -14.87 -6.19 7.25
CA GLY A 344 -16.25 -6.11 6.78
C GLY A 344 -17.09 -5.12 7.59
N PHE A 345 -16.97 -5.12 8.91
CA PHE A 345 -17.63 -4.14 9.77
C PHE A 345 -17.14 -2.72 9.51
N GLY A 346 -15.84 -2.50 9.33
CA GLY A 346 -15.27 -1.20 8.99
C GLY A 346 -15.83 -0.64 7.67
N GLN A 347 -16.01 -1.49 6.65
CA GLN A 347 -16.67 -1.09 5.40
C GLN A 347 -18.13 -0.70 5.60
N LEU A 348 -18.88 -1.48 6.38
CA LEU A 348 -20.28 -1.18 6.66
C LEU A 348 -20.44 0.12 7.45
N HIS A 349 -19.56 0.36 8.41
CA HIS A 349 -19.59 1.58 9.22
C HIS A 349 -19.38 2.81 8.33
N TRP A 350 -18.40 2.75 7.42
CA TRP A 350 -18.13 3.80 6.44
C TRP A 350 -19.31 4.05 5.48
N MET A 351 -20.02 3.01 5.05
CA MET A 351 -21.11 3.14 4.06
C MET A 351 -22.45 3.55 4.66
N LEU A 352 -22.77 3.14 5.89
CA LEU A 352 -24.13 3.18 6.43
C LEU A 352 -24.33 4.14 7.59
N SER A 353 -23.27 4.80 8.10
CA SER A 353 -23.34 5.79 9.19
C SER A 353 -24.30 5.35 10.32
N GLY A 354 -23.90 4.33 11.09
CA GLY A 354 -24.70 3.79 12.19
C GLY A 354 -23.95 2.78 13.06
N GLU A 355 -24.49 2.52 14.26
CA GLU A 355 -23.95 1.60 15.29
C GLU A 355 -23.78 0.19 14.73
N ILE A 356 -22.53 -0.16 14.45
CA ILE A 356 -22.10 -1.52 14.18
C ILE A 356 -21.27 -1.93 15.38
N ASP A 357 -21.96 -2.28 16.46
CA ASP A 357 -21.40 -2.51 17.80
C ASP A 357 -20.42 -3.70 17.86
N ASP A 358 -20.40 -4.55 16.82
CA ASP A 358 -19.59 -5.77 16.78
C ASP A 358 -18.20 -5.58 16.12
N GLY A 359 -17.91 -4.42 15.52
CA GLY A 359 -16.64 -4.17 14.82
C GLY A 359 -15.43 -4.20 15.76
N MET A 360 -15.55 -3.53 16.91
CA MET A 360 -14.52 -3.51 17.94
C MET A 360 -14.35 -4.87 18.62
N VAL A 361 -15.44 -5.64 18.80
CA VAL A 361 -15.38 -7.00 19.35
C VAL A 361 -14.54 -7.92 18.46
N ALA A 362 -14.75 -7.88 17.14
CA ALA A 362 -13.96 -8.66 16.20
C ALA A 362 -12.47 -8.24 16.20
N ILE A 363 -12.19 -6.94 16.33
CA ILE A 363 -10.82 -6.40 16.47
C ILE A 363 -10.16 -6.94 17.74
N ASP A 364 -10.84 -6.83 18.87
CA ASP A 364 -10.28 -7.23 20.17
C ASP A 364 -9.98 -8.73 20.21
N HIS A 365 -10.87 -9.56 19.64
CA HIS A 365 -10.62 -11.00 19.49
C HIS A 365 -9.44 -11.29 18.57
N ALA A 366 -9.38 -10.66 17.39
CA ALA A 366 -8.28 -10.87 16.46
C ALA A 366 -6.92 -10.49 17.08
N LEU A 367 -6.83 -9.34 17.77
CA LEU A 367 -5.60 -8.89 18.44
C LEU A 367 -5.24 -9.74 19.66
N ALA A 368 -6.22 -10.29 20.37
CA ALA A 368 -5.97 -11.21 21.48
C ALA A 368 -5.35 -12.54 21.00
N LEU A 369 -5.76 -13.02 19.83
CA LEU A 369 -5.22 -14.23 19.21
C LEU A 369 -3.88 -13.97 18.52
N ASN A 370 -3.77 -12.86 17.80
CA ASN A 370 -2.56 -12.47 17.08
C ASN A 370 -2.40 -10.94 17.03
N PRO A 371 -1.56 -10.35 17.90
CA PRO A 371 -1.34 -8.90 17.93
C PRO A 371 -0.48 -8.40 16.76
N ASP A 372 0.12 -9.29 15.96
CA ASP A 372 1.00 -8.90 14.85
C ASP A 372 0.24 -8.78 13.52
N LEU A 373 -1.10 -8.81 13.53
CA LEU A 373 -1.93 -8.64 12.35
C LEU A 373 -2.07 -7.16 11.97
N GLY A 374 -1.17 -6.68 11.10
CA GLY A 374 -1.17 -5.29 10.63
C GLY A 374 -2.50 -4.81 10.04
N GLU A 375 -3.24 -5.70 9.36
CA GLU A 375 -4.58 -5.39 8.82
C GLU A 375 -5.61 -5.05 9.91
N VAL A 376 -5.54 -5.69 11.08
CA VAL A 376 -6.47 -5.44 12.19
C VAL A 376 -6.22 -4.06 12.79
N HIS A 377 -4.95 -3.71 12.98
CA HIS A 377 -4.55 -2.37 13.39
C HIS A 377 -5.01 -1.31 12.36
N ALA A 378 -4.93 -1.61 11.07
CA ALA A 378 -5.40 -0.71 10.01
C ALA A 378 -6.93 -0.49 10.06
N VAL A 379 -7.72 -1.54 10.32
CA VAL A 379 -9.18 -1.42 10.48
C VAL A 379 -9.53 -0.65 11.76
N LYS A 380 -8.85 -0.94 12.87
CA LYS A 380 -9.03 -0.21 14.13
C LYS A 380 -8.76 1.28 13.95
N ALA A 381 -7.69 1.63 13.24
CA ALA A 381 -7.42 3.01 12.87
C ALA A 381 -8.54 3.66 12.07
N GLN A 382 -9.15 2.95 11.11
CA GLN A 382 -10.27 3.47 10.32
C GLN A 382 -11.52 3.75 11.17
N ILE A 383 -11.81 2.90 12.16
CA ILE A 383 -12.95 3.11 13.08
C ILE A 383 -12.69 4.31 13.99
N LEU A 384 -11.49 4.41 14.55
CA LEU A 384 -11.06 5.56 15.37
C LEU A 384 -11.08 6.86 14.57
N GLN A 385 -10.63 6.82 13.32
CA GLN A 385 -10.68 7.94 12.38
C GLN A 385 -12.11 8.43 12.16
N GLN A 386 -13.08 7.52 11.97
CA GLN A 386 -14.49 7.86 11.78
C GLN A 386 -15.12 8.43 13.06
N SER A 387 -14.64 8.00 14.23
CA SER A 387 -15.02 8.57 15.53
C SER A 387 -14.29 9.88 15.85
N ASN A 388 -13.49 10.40 14.91
CA ASN A 388 -12.66 11.60 15.02
C ASN A 388 -11.57 11.54 16.12
N ASP A 389 -11.18 10.36 16.60
CA ASP A 389 -10.01 10.16 17.46
C ASP A 389 -8.76 9.93 16.59
N LEU A 390 -8.29 11.01 15.99
CA LEU A 390 -7.19 10.97 15.01
C LEU A 390 -5.84 10.61 15.64
N ASP A 391 -5.64 10.91 16.93
CA ASP A 391 -4.41 10.58 17.65
C ASP A 391 -4.32 9.07 17.92
N ALA A 392 -5.43 8.45 18.33
CA ALA A 392 -5.48 7.00 18.46
C ALA A 392 -5.34 6.30 17.10
N ALA A 393 -6.03 6.81 16.07
CA ALA A 393 -5.89 6.30 14.72
C ALA A 393 -4.43 6.36 14.21
N ALA A 394 -3.70 7.43 14.50
CA ALA A 394 -2.29 7.58 14.10
C ALA A 394 -1.37 6.56 14.76
N ARG A 395 -1.60 6.22 16.03
CA ARG A 395 -0.84 5.16 16.72
C ARG A 395 -1.08 3.80 16.08
N GLU A 396 -2.33 3.47 15.80
CA GLU A 396 -2.69 2.19 15.18
C GLU A 396 -2.17 2.09 13.74
N VAL A 397 -2.22 3.17 12.95
CA VAL A 397 -1.58 3.21 11.61
C VAL A 397 -0.07 2.99 11.68
N ALA A 398 0.61 3.58 12.66
CA ALA A 398 2.05 3.40 12.82
C ALA A 398 2.42 1.95 13.14
N ILE A 399 1.63 1.28 13.99
CA ILE A 399 1.79 -0.15 14.29
C ILE A 399 1.53 -0.97 13.03
N ALA A 400 0.43 -0.70 12.33
CA ALA A 400 0.06 -1.40 11.11
C ALA A 400 1.16 -1.34 10.03
N LEU A 401 1.72 -0.14 9.79
CA LEU A 401 2.81 0.07 8.84
C LEU A 401 4.13 -0.60 9.25
N ALA A 402 4.40 -0.70 10.57
CA ALA A 402 5.57 -1.40 11.07
C ALA A 402 5.45 -2.92 10.92
N LEU A 403 4.25 -3.47 11.10
CA LEU A 403 3.96 -4.89 10.97
C LEU A 403 3.92 -5.34 9.50
N ASP A 404 3.22 -4.61 8.64
CA ASP A 404 3.08 -4.96 7.23
C ASP A 404 3.09 -3.73 6.30
N PRO A 405 4.28 -3.21 5.96
CA PRO A 405 4.42 -2.08 5.04
C PRO A 405 4.04 -2.41 3.58
N GLU A 406 3.90 -3.68 3.24
CA GLU A 406 3.55 -4.15 1.89
C GLU A 406 2.06 -4.52 1.78
N SER A 407 1.28 -4.37 2.85
CA SER A 407 -0.17 -4.57 2.83
C SER A 407 -0.89 -3.43 2.11
N TYR A 408 -1.81 -3.82 1.23
CA TYR A 408 -2.71 -2.91 0.54
C TYR A 408 -3.61 -2.16 1.53
N GLU A 409 -4.21 -2.90 2.47
CA GLU A 409 -5.16 -2.44 3.48
C GLU A 409 -4.51 -1.43 4.43
N VAL A 410 -3.30 -1.75 4.90
CA VAL A 410 -2.50 -0.90 5.78
C VAL A 410 -2.18 0.43 5.09
N ASN A 411 -1.65 0.37 3.87
CA ASN A 411 -1.31 1.57 3.11
C ASN A 411 -2.56 2.40 2.77
N ARG A 412 -3.69 1.77 2.44
CA ARG A 412 -4.95 2.48 2.19
C ARG A 412 -5.45 3.19 3.45
N ALA A 413 -5.39 2.55 4.62
CA ALA A 413 -5.78 3.14 5.90
C ALA A 413 -4.87 4.33 6.27
N ALA A 414 -3.56 4.16 6.15
CA ALA A 414 -2.57 5.21 6.39
C ALA A 414 -2.80 6.43 5.49
N GLY A 415 -3.01 6.19 4.19
CA GLY A 415 -3.29 7.24 3.21
C GLY A 415 -4.54 8.06 3.57
N ARG A 416 -5.62 7.39 3.99
CA ARG A 416 -6.86 8.06 4.42
C ARG A 416 -6.67 8.91 5.66
N LEU A 417 -5.95 8.40 6.66
CA LEU A 417 -5.65 9.17 7.86
C LEU A 417 -4.79 10.39 7.55
N TYR A 418 -3.71 10.22 6.78
CA TYR A 418 -2.85 11.33 6.39
C TYR A 418 -3.58 12.37 5.55
N TYR A 419 -4.51 11.96 4.70
CA TYR A 419 -5.37 12.89 3.97
C TYR A 419 -6.22 13.75 4.92
N GLN A 420 -6.87 13.14 5.91
CA GLN A 420 -7.69 13.86 6.89
C GLN A 420 -6.85 14.79 7.78
N LEU A 421 -5.60 14.40 8.08
CA LEU A 421 -4.62 15.24 8.76
C LEU A 421 -3.97 16.30 7.85
N GLN A 422 -4.43 16.44 6.59
CA GLN A 422 -3.88 17.34 5.57
C GLN A 422 -2.39 17.14 5.27
N LYS A 423 -1.86 15.94 5.58
CA LYS A 423 -0.49 15.52 5.24
C LYS A 423 -0.48 14.90 3.84
N PHE A 424 -0.83 15.68 2.82
CA PHE A 424 -1.09 15.18 1.47
C PHE A 424 0.12 14.45 0.84
N ALA A 425 1.35 14.91 1.07
CA ALA A 425 2.55 14.22 0.57
C ALA A 425 2.72 12.82 1.18
N ASP A 426 2.40 12.64 2.46
CA ASP A 426 2.43 11.34 3.12
C ASP A 426 1.30 10.45 2.59
N ALA A 427 0.12 11.02 2.40
CA ALA A 427 -1.03 10.33 1.81
C ALA A 427 -0.73 9.82 0.39
N VAL A 428 -0.09 10.63 -0.45
CA VAL A 428 0.33 10.22 -1.81
C VAL A 428 1.19 8.96 -1.76
N ARG A 429 2.22 8.92 -0.90
CA ARG A 429 3.13 7.76 -0.81
C ARG A 429 2.36 6.48 -0.47
N CYS A 430 1.46 6.55 0.51
CA CYS A 430 0.65 5.42 0.92
C CYS A 430 -0.35 5.00 -0.16
N PHE A 431 -1.04 5.95 -0.81
CA PHE A 431 -1.99 5.60 -1.87
C PHE A 431 -1.33 5.12 -3.16
N GLU A 432 -0.14 5.59 -3.52
CA GLU A 432 0.63 5.05 -4.64
C GLU A 432 1.01 3.59 -4.38
N LYS A 433 1.46 3.29 -3.15
CA LYS A 433 1.76 1.93 -2.72
C LYS A 433 0.51 1.04 -2.79
N ALA A 434 -0.60 1.49 -2.22
CA ALA A 434 -1.87 0.75 -2.27
C ALA A 434 -2.35 0.53 -3.72
N ALA A 435 -2.31 1.56 -4.57
CA ALA A 435 -2.73 1.46 -5.97
C ALA A 435 -1.82 0.54 -6.80
N ALA A 436 -0.52 0.46 -6.49
CA ALA A 436 0.42 -0.46 -7.13
C ALA A 436 0.19 -1.91 -6.70
N LEU A 437 -0.19 -2.11 -5.44
CA LEU A 437 -0.51 -3.43 -4.88
C LEU A 437 -1.85 -3.96 -5.40
N MET A 438 -2.85 -3.11 -5.65
CA MET A 438 -4.16 -3.57 -6.10
C MET A 438 -4.63 -2.84 -7.36
N GLU A 439 -4.54 -3.52 -8.51
CA GLU A 439 -4.91 -2.94 -9.82
C GLU A 439 -6.40 -2.61 -9.94
N ALA A 440 -7.26 -3.33 -9.21
CA ALA A 440 -8.70 -3.08 -9.19
C ALA A 440 -9.11 -1.88 -8.32
N ASP A 441 -8.21 -1.32 -7.50
CA ASP A 441 -8.59 -0.28 -6.54
C ASP A 441 -8.78 1.10 -7.19
N ILE A 442 -10.04 1.45 -7.48
CA ILE A 442 -10.39 2.77 -7.99
C ILE A 442 -10.31 3.85 -6.89
N SER A 443 -10.59 3.48 -5.64
CA SER A 443 -10.67 4.43 -4.52
C SER A 443 -9.32 5.07 -4.24
N SER A 444 -8.22 4.31 -4.21
CA SER A 444 -6.88 4.90 -4.01
C SER A 444 -6.47 5.80 -5.18
N ALA A 445 -6.87 5.49 -6.42
CA ALA A 445 -6.64 6.35 -7.57
C ALA A 445 -7.38 7.70 -7.45
N ALA A 446 -8.63 7.67 -6.99
CA ALA A 446 -9.40 8.87 -6.70
C ALA A 446 -8.74 9.72 -5.60
N MET A 447 -8.32 9.08 -4.50
CA MET A 447 -7.63 9.78 -3.41
C MET A 447 -6.30 10.38 -3.84
N LEU A 448 -5.52 9.70 -4.71
CA LEU A 448 -4.31 10.27 -5.30
C LEU A 448 -4.61 11.53 -6.09
N MET A 449 -5.67 11.51 -6.90
CA MET A 449 -6.06 12.69 -7.68
C MET A 449 -6.39 13.88 -6.77
N SER A 450 -7.12 13.64 -5.67
CA SER A 450 -7.40 14.69 -4.67
C SER A 450 -6.14 15.18 -3.95
N CYS A 451 -5.24 14.28 -3.54
CA CYS A 451 -3.97 14.66 -2.90
C CYS A 451 -3.08 15.48 -3.84
N TYR A 452 -2.95 15.06 -5.09
CA TYR A 452 -2.16 15.77 -6.10
C TYR A 452 -2.77 17.14 -6.43
N THR A 453 -4.10 17.23 -6.47
CA THR A 453 -4.80 18.53 -6.62
C THR A 453 -4.48 19.45 -5.45
N ALA A 454 -4.54 18.95 -4.21
CA ALA A 454 -4.22 19.73 -3.01
C ALA A 454 -2.75 20.16 -2.92
N LEU A 455 -1.84 19.42 -3.57
CA LEU A 455 -0.42 19.74 -3.68
C LEU A 455 -0.07 20.61 -4.90
N ASP A 456 -1.06 21.01 -5.71
CA ASP A 456 -0.88 21.73 -6.98
C ASP A 456 0.01 20.97 -7.99
N ASP A 457 0.04 19.64 -7.92
CA ASP A 457 0.75 18.77 -8.87
C ASP A 457 -0.18 18.38 -10.02
N ALA A 458 -0.18 19.19 -11.07
CA ALA A 458 -0.98 18.94 -12.28
C ALA A 458 -0.59 17.65 -13.01
N ALA A 459 0.68 17.25 -12.98
CA ALA A 459 1.15 16.03 -13.64
C ALA A 459 0.72 14.79 -12.87
N GLY A 460 0.85 14.80 -11.54
CA GLY A 460 0.33 13.77 -10.65
C GLY A 460 -1.19 13.63 -10.75
N THR A 461 -1.92 14.75 -10.77
CA THR A 461 -3.37 14.78 -10.93
C THR A 461 -3.80 14.10 -12.24
N ARG A 462 -3.15 14.43 -13.35
CA ARG A 462 -3.41 13.80 -14.66
C ARG A 462 -3.14 12.29 -14.63
N ARG A 463 -1.99 11.85 -14.12
CA ARG A 463 -1.65 10.42 -14.01
C ARG A 463 -2.68 9.66 -13.16
N ALA A 464 -3.10 10.22 -12.04
CA ALA A 464 -4.10 9.62 -11.17
C ALA A 464 -5.47 9.55 -11.86
N ALA A 465 -5.87 10.59 -12.60
CA ALA A 465 -7.12 10.60 -13.37
C ALA A 465 -7.11 9.55 -14.51
N GLU A 466 -6.01 9.41 -15.25
CA GLU A 466 -5.85 8.37 -16.27
C GLU A 466 -5.97 6.95 -15.67
N MET A 467 -5.31 6.72 -14.53
CA MET A 467 -5.41 5.46 -13.80
C MET A 467 -6.84 5.18 -13.33
N MET A 468 -7.50 6.18 -12.74
CA MET A 468 -8.88 6.10 -12.27
C MET A 468 -9.83 5.78 -13.42
N LEU A 469 -9.70 6.48 -14.55
CA LEU A 469 -10.52 6.27 -15.74
C LEU A 469 -10.36 4.85 -16.29
N LYS A 470 -9.11 4.38 -16.46
CA LYS A 470 -8.82 3.04 -16.95
C LYS A 470 -9.48 1.96 -16.09
N ARG A 471 -9.37 2.08 -14.76
CA ARG A 471 -9.95 1.11 -13.83
C ARG A 471 -11.48 1.17 -13.84
N ALA A 472 -12.06 2.37 -13.88
CA ALA A 472 -13.51 2.54 -13.99
C ALA A 472 -14.09 1.95 -15.28
N GLU A 473 -13.41 2.15 -16.42
CA GLU A 473 -13.84 1.59 -17.71
C GLU A 473 -13.81 0.06 -17.72
N ALA A 474 -12.86 -0.57 -17.03
CA ALA A 474 -12.82 -2.02 -16.88
C ALA A 474 -14.03 -2.57 -16.09
N ILE A 475 -14.52 -1.84 -15.08
CA ILE A 475 -15.73 -2.20 -14.35
C ILE A 475 -16.97 -1.98 -15.23
N LEU A 476 -17.08 -0.82 -15.87
CA LEU A 476 -18.22 -0.47 -16.71
C LEU A 476 -18.38 -1.37 -17.94
N ALA A 477 -17.29 -1.97 -18.42
CA ALA A 477 -17.34 -2.98 -19.48
C ALA A 477 -18.09 -4.26 -19.05
N ARG A 478 -18.09 -4.58 -17.75
CA ARG A 478 -18.76 -5.75 -17.17
C ARG A 478 -20.15 -5.41 -16.64
N ASP A 479 -20.28 -4.23 -16.03
CA ASP A 479 -21.53 -3.71 -15.47
C ASP A 479 -21.69 -2.24 -15.85
N GLN A 480 -22.37 -1.99 -16.98
CA GLN A 480 -22.57 -0.64 -17.51
C GLN A 480 -23.45 0.24 -16.62
N ASN A 481 -24.17 -0.34 -15.67
CA ASN A 481 -25.06 0.38 -14.77
C ASN A 481 -24.42 0.57 -13.38
N ASN A 482 -23.12 0.28 -13.24
CA ASN A 482 -22.40 0.52 -12.01
C ASN A 482 -22.25 2.03 -11.76
N LEU A 483 -23.15 2.55 -10.93
CA LEU A 483 -23.21 3.96 -10.60
C LEU A 483 -21.92 4.45 -9.91
N GLY A 484 -21.31 3.65 -9.02
CA GLY A 484 -20.05 4.01 -8.35
C GLY A 484 -18.89 4.21 -9.34
N ALA A 485 -18.68 3.24 -10.23
CA ALA A 485 -17.66 3.34 -11.28
C ALA A 485 -17.95 4.51 -12.24
N THR A 486 -19.24 4.76 -12.54
CA THR A 486 -19.64 5.90 -13.37
C THR A 486 -19.21 7.23 -12.75
N ALA A 487 -19.45 7.41 -11.44
CA ALA A 487 -19.05 8.63 -10.72
C ALA A 487 -17.54 8.88 -10.76
N TYR A 488 -16.72 7.85 -10.46
CA TYR A 488 -15.26 7.96 -10.60
C TYR A 488 -14.85 8.29 -12.03
N SER A 489 -15.51 7.68 -13.02
CA SER A 489 -15.17 7.93 -14.42
C SER A 489 -15.52 9.36 -14.87
N VAL A 490 -16.57 9.97 -14.31
CA VAL A 490 -16.97 11.35 -14.58
C VAL A 490 -15.93 12.32 -14.02
N ASP A 491 -15.52 12.11 -12.77
CA ASP A 491 -14.52 12.95 -12.12
C ASP A 491 -13.15 12.86 -12.84
N ALA A 492 -12.76 11.66 -13.27
CA ALA A 492 -11.54 11.46 -14.05
C ALA A 492 -11.60 12.18 -15.41
N LEU A 493 -12.70 12.04 -16.16
CA LEU A 493 -12.86 12.71 -17.46
C LEU A 493 -12.81 14.23 -17.30
N ALA A 494 -13.47 14.77 -16.27
CA ALA A 494 -13.43 16.19 -15.97
C ALA A 494 -12.01 16.67 -15.65
N ALA A 495 -11.25 15.91 -14.84
CA ALA A 495 -9.85 16.23 -14.54
C ALA A 495 -8.93 16.15 -15.77
N LEU A 496 -9.27 15.33 -16.77
CA LEU A 496 -8.56 15.21 -18.05
C LEU A 496 -9.00 16.26 -19.08
N GLY A 497 -10.03 17.05 -18.78
CA GLY A 497 -10.61 18.06 -19.68
C GLY A 497 -11.62 17.54 -20.70
N ASP A 498 -12.01 16.27 -20.60
CA ASP A 498 -12.98 15.62 -21.49
C ASP A 498 -14.43 15.89 -21.04
N THR A 499 -14.81 17.16 -21.18
CA THR A 499 -16.06 17.73 -20.66
C THR A 499 -17.29 17.05 -21.25
N GLU A 500 -17.29 16.80 -22.57
CA GLU A 500 -18.43 16.22 -23.27
C GLU A 500 -18.72 14.79 -22.79
N ARG A 501 -17.68 13.93 -22.71
CA ARG A 501 -17.87 12.56 -22.20
C ARG A 501 -18.27 12.55 -20.74
N ALA A 502 -17.76 13.48 -19.93
CA ALA A 502 -18.18 13.61 -18.53
C ALA A 502 -19.67 13.90 -18.43
N LYS A 503 -20.18 14.91 -19.16
CA LYS A 503 -21.61 15.29 -19.17
C LYS A 503 -22.51 14.15 -19.68
N VAL A 504 -22.15 13.48 -20.76
CA VAL A 504 -22.90 12.32 -21.27
C VAL A 504 -22.99 11.20 -20.22
N ARG A 505 -21.91 10.94 -19.47
CA ARG A 505 -21.93 9.94 -18.39
C ARG A 505 -22.78 10.39 -17.20
N MET A 506 -22.76 11.68 -16.84
CA MET A 506 -23.64 12.24 -15.80
C MET A 506 -25.11 12.03 -16.18
N GLU A 507 -25.51 12.39 -17.40
CA GLU A 507 -26.88 12.21 -17.91
C GLU A 507 -27.32 10.74 -17.87
N ARG A 508 -26.46 9.83 -18.34
CA ARG A 508 -26.74 8.39 -18.30
C ARG A 508 -26.92 7.87 -16.87
N ALA A 509 -26.08 8.31 -15.92
CA ALA A 509 -26.20 7.91 -14.53
C ALA A 509 -27.54 8.35 -13.92
N LEU A 510 -27.98 9.57 -14.23
CA LEU A 510 -29.26 10.10 -13.75
C LEU A 510 -30.47 9.46 -14.45
N LEU A 511 -30.33 8.86 -15.63
CA LEU A 511 -31.39 8.02 -16.21
C LEU A 511 -31.56 6.68 -15.47
N ILE A 512 -30.49 6.17 -14.85
CA ILE A 512 -30.51 4.91 -14.09
C ILE A 512 -31.08 5.14 -12.69
N ASP A 513 -30.64 6.22 -12.02
CA ASP A 513 -31.09 6.59 -10.68
C ASP A 513 -31.31 8.12 -10.61
N PRO A 514 -32.50 8.61 -11.05
CA PRO A 514 -32.78 10.04 -11.15
C PRO A 514 -32.88 10.73 -9.80
N ASP A 515 -33.16 10.00 -8.73
CA ASP A 515 -33.37 10.53 -7.38
C ASP A 515 -32.13 10.38 -6.49
N SER A 516 -31.00 9.94 -7.08
CA SER A 516 -29.75 9.70 -6.36
C SER A 516 -29.17 11.01 -5.81
N PHE A 517 -29.39 11.28 -4.52
CA PHE A 517 -28.82 12.44 -3.83
C PHE A 517 -27.31 12.51 -4.03
N ARG A 518 -26.63 11.38 -3.78
CA ARG A 518 -25.18 11.26 -3.86
C ARG A 518 -24.64 11.62 -5.26
N MET A 519 -25.31 11.17 -6.33
CA MET A 519 -24.81 11.44 -7.69
C MET A 519 -24.99 12.89 -8.09
N ARG A 520 -26.18 13.44 -7.86
CA ARG A 520 -26.47 14.84 -8.16
C ARG A 520 -25.51 15.77 -7.42
N TYR A 521 -25.28 15.52 -6.13
CA TYR A 521 -24.36 16.32 -5.31
C TYR A 521 -22.92 16.22 -5.82
N ASN A 522 -22.41 14.99 -6.04
CA ASN A 522 -21.05 14.79 -6.53
C ASN A 522 -20.83 15.37 -7.94
N PHE A 523 -21.81 15.23 -8.84
CA PHE A 523 -21.73 15.83 -10.18
C PHE A 523 -21.76 17.35 -10.13
N ALA A 524 -22.54 17.95 -9.22
CA ALA A 524 -22.52 19.38 -9.01
C ALA A 524 -21.14 19.87 -8.55
N CYS A 525 -20.48 19.17 -7.64
CA CYS A 525 -19.12 19.49 -7.20
C CYS A 525 -18.13 19.43 -8.38
N VAL A 526 -18.18 18.36 -9.20
CA VAL A 526 -17.34 18.25 -10.41
C VAL A 526 -17.62 19.38 -11.41
N LEU A 527 -18.89 19.73 -11.61
CA LEU A 527 -19.30 20.83 -12.50
C LEU A 527 -18.79 22.19 -11.99
N ALA A 528 -18.88 22.44 -10.69
CA ALA A 528 -18.44 23.68 -10.08
C ALA A 528 -16.91 23.83 -10.09
N VAL A 529 -16.18 22.81 -9.64
CA VAL A 529 -14.72 22.88 -9.42
C VAL A 529 -13.93 22.63 -10.69
N ARG A 530 -14.23 21.55 -11.42
CA ARG A 530 -13.41 21.10 -12.55
C ARG A 530 -13.88 21.66 -13.88
N LEU A 531 -15.19 21.55 -14.17
CA LEU A 531 -15.76 21.98 -15.44
C LEU A 531 -16.10 23.48 -15.47
N ARG A 532 -16.14 24.13 -14.28
CA ARG A 532 -16.48 25.54 -14.09
C ARG A 532 -17.82 25.94 -14.73
N ASP A 533 -18.78 25.01 -14.74
CA ASP A 533 -20.13 25.19 -15.28
C ASP A 533 -21.14 25.40 -14.13
N LYS A 534 -21.15 26.63 -13.59
CA LYS A 534 -22.00 27.00 -12.45
C LYS A 534 -23.49 26.72 -12.71
N ARG A 535 -23.94 26.97 -13.93
CA ARG A 535 -25.34 26.79 -14.32
C ARG A 535 -25.74 25.33 -14.21
N ALA A 536 -24.98 24.43 -14.82
CA ALA A 536 -25.25 23.00 -14.74
C ALA A 536 -25.10 22.47 -13.30
N ALA A 537 -24.14 22.99 -12.52
CA ALA A 537 -24.00 22.62 -11.10
C ALA A 537 -25.26 22.96 -10.29
N LEU A 538 -25.81 24.17 -10.47
CA LEU A 538 -27.05 24.59 -9.81
C LEU A 538 -28.26 23.75 -10.25
N GLU A 539 -28.37 23.43 -11.54
CA GLU A 539 -29.42 22.54 -12.07
C GLU A 539 -29.34 21.13 -11.46
N MET A 540 -28.14 20.62 -11.17
CA MET A 540 -27.97 19.33 -10.47
C MET A 540 -28.44 19.39 -9.01
N LEU A 541 -28.20 20.51 -8.33
CA LEU A 541 -28.50 20.70 -6.91
C LEU A 541 -29.97 21.06 -6.63
N GLU A 542 -30.67 21.68 -7.58
CA GLU A 542 -32.03 22.20 -7.39
C GLU A 542 -33.00 21.15 -6.81
N PRO A 543 -33.13 19.92 -7.36
CA PRO A 543 -34.02 18.90 -6.80
C PRO A 543 -33.57 18.40 -5.42
N LEU A 544 -32.27 18.52 -5.10
CA LEU A 544 -31.74 18.11 -3.80
C LEU A 544 -32.17 19.07 -2.70
N PHE A 545 -32.12 20.38 -2.97
CA PHE A 545 -32.47 21.41 -1.98
C PHE A 545 -33.97 21.41 -1.63
N GLU A 546 -34.83 20.92 -2.54
CA GLU A 546 -36.25 20.70 -2.25
C GLU A 546 -36.49 19.74 -1.07
N SER A 547 -35.61 18.74 -0.90
CA SER A 547 -35.73 17.67 0.11
C SER A 547 -34.54 17.54 1.06
N ILE A 548 -33.58 18.48 1.01
CA ILE A 548 -32.35 18.42 1.81
C ILE A 548 -32.65 18.43 3.32
N SER A 549 -31.91 17.63 4.08
CA SER A 549 -31.98 17.61 5.54
C SER A 549 -31.25 18.82 6.14
N ASP A 550 -31.56 19.13 7.40
CA ASP A 550 -30.86 20.20 8.15
C ASP A 550 -29.33 19.95 8.22
N SER A 551 -28.94 18.70 8.52
CA SER A 551 -27.52 18.31 8.56
C SER A 551 -26.81 18.48 7.22
N MET A 552 -27.45 18.09 6.10
CA MET A 552 -26.83 18.21 4.78
C MET A 552 -26.85 19.63 4.25
N LEU A 553 -27.83 20.45 4.66
CA LEU A 553 -27.83 21.87 4.31
C LEU A 553 -26.66 22.61 4.98
N VAL A 554 -26.38 22.31 6.25
CA VAL A 554 -25.20 22.84 6.94
C VAL A 554 -23.91 22.40 6.23
N TYR A 555 -23.83 21.12 5.85
CA TYR A 555 -22.69 20.60 5.10
C TYR A 555 -22.51 21.32 3.74
N ALA A 556 -23.57 21.42 2.94
CA ALA A 556 -23.51 22.02 1.60
C ALA A 556 -23.07 23.49 1.62
N LYS A 557 -23.43 24.25 2.66
CA LYS A 557 -23.00 25.65 2.85
C LYS A 557 -21.53 25.78 3.27
N ALA A 558 -20.93 24.72 3.81
CA ALA A 558 -19.55 24.68 4.26
C ALA A 558 -18.61 23.95 3.29
N ASP A 559 -19.16 23.40 2.20
CA ASP A 559 -18.43 22.60 1.23
C ASP A 559 -17.60 23.49 0.29
N PRO A 560 -16.25 23.42 0.34
CA PRO A 560 -15.39 24.24 -0.50
C PRO A 560 -15.60 24.02 -2.01
N ASP A 561 -16.09 22.85 -2.41
CA ASP A 561 -16.35 22.55 -3.82
C ASP A 561 -17.49 23.44 -4.39
N LEU A 562 -18.38 23.92 -3.51
CA LEU A 562 -19.53 24.76 -3.87
C LEU A 562 -19.30 26.25 -3.63
N ASP A 563 -18.14 26.65 -3.10
CA ASP A 563 -17.81 28.06 -2.80
C ASP A 563 -18.07 29.00 -3.98
N SER A 564 -17.76 28.53 -5.20
CA SER A 564 -17.95 29.31 -6.42
C SER A 564 -19.43 29.62 -6.73
N LEU A 565 -20.38 28.92 -6.11
CA LEU A 565 -21.82 29.07 -6.28
C LEU A 565 -22.45 30.01 -5.24
N HIS A 566 -21.77 30.27 -4.11
CA HIS A 566 -22.36 30.97 -2.96
C HIS A 566 -22.85 32.40 -3.27
N ASP A 567 -22.18 33.07 -4.21
CA ASP A 567 -22.54 34.43 -4.66
C ASP A 567 -23.65 34.43 -5.74
N ASP A 568 -24.09 33.26 -6.23
CA ASP A 568 -25.13 33.16 -7.26
C ASP A 568 -26.53 33.37 -6.64
N PRO A 569 -27.38 34.25 -7.22
CA PRO A 569 -28.73 34.47 -6.73
C PRO A 569 -29.60 33.21 -6.65
N ARG A 570 -29.39 32.23 -7.56
CA ARG A 570 -30.13 30.95 -7.53
C ARG A 570 -29.76 30.13 -6.32
N TRP A 571 -28.46 30.05 -6.00
CA TRP A 571 -27.98 29.36 -4.80
C TRP A 571 -28.60 29.97 -3.52
N GLN A 572 -28.53 31.30 -3.41
CA GLN A 572 -29.09 32.01 -2.25
C GLN A 572 -30.59 31.76 -2.10
N ALA A 573 -31.33 31.74 -3.21
CA ALA A 573 -32.76 31.42 -3.21
C ALA A 573 -33.03 29.97 -2.78
N MET A 574 -32.25 29.00 -3.27
CA MET A 574 -32.36 27.59 -2.90
C MET A 574 -32.09 27.37 -1.41
N VAL A 575 -31.02 27.99 -0.87
CA VAL A 575 -30.69 27.93 0.56
C VAL A 575 -31.82 28.55 1.39
N ALA A 576 -32.29 29.75 1.05
CA ALA A 576 -33.35 30.42 1.79
C ALA A 576 -34.66 29.62 1.80
N ALA A 577 -35.01 29.00 0.66
CA ALA A 577 -36.18 28.11 0.56
C ALA A 577 -36.04 26.87 1.44
N ALA A 578 -34.87 26.23 1.46
CA ALA A 578 -34.59 25.07 2.32
C ALA A 578 -34.63 25.44 3.81
N GLU A 579 -34.01 26.56 4.22
CA GLU A 579 -34.04 27.06 5.60
C GLU A 579 -35.47 27.37 6.07
N ALA A 580 -36.28 28.02 5.22
CA ALA A 580 -37.67 28.31 5.54
C ALA A 580 -38.48 27.01 5.75
N ARG A 581 -38.34 26.03 4.86
CA ARG A 581 -39.03 24.73 4.97
C ARG A 581 -38.68 24.03 6.28
N LEU A 582 -37.38 23.86 6.56
CA LEU A 582 -36.89 23.18 7.76
C LEU A 582 -37.29 23.90 9.05
N GLY A 583 -37.27 25.24 9.06
CA GLY A 583 -37.75 26.05 10.17
C GLY A 583 -39.25 25.85 10.45
N THR A 584 -40.07 25.66 9.41
CA THR A 584 -41.50 25.41 9.56
C THR A 584 -41.78 24.01 10.10
N GLU A 585 -41.00 23.01 9.70
CA GLU A 585 -41.09 21.62 10.19
C GLU A 585 -40.69 21.50 11.67
N ALA A 586 -39.62 22.17 12.08
CA ALA A 586 -39.20 22.26 13.48
C ALA A 586 -40.25 22.96 14.36
N GLY A 587 -40.92 24.00 13.83
CA GLY A 587 -42.04 24.67 14.47
C GLY A 587 -43.26 23.77 14.67
N ARG A 588 -43.63 22.97 13.66
CA ARG A 588 -44.74 21.99 13.75
C ARG A 588 -44.46 20.88 14.77
N ALA A 589 -43.24 20.35 14.79
CA ALA A 589 -42.84 19.30 15.74
C ALA A 589 -42.91 19.77 17.20
N ARG A 590 -42.56 21.04 17.48
CA ARG A 590 -42.69 21.65 18.81
C ARG A 590 -44.14 21.83 19.26
N VAL A 591 -45.06 22.13 18.35
CA VAL A 591 -46.49 22.34 18.67
C VAL A 591 -47.22 21.02 18.94
N THR A 592 -46.77 19.90 18.37
CA THR A 592 -47.33 18.56 18.61
C THR A 592 -46.77 17.85 19.85
N ALA A 593 -45.69 18.38 20.44
CA ALA A 593 -45.04 17.84 21.65
C ALA A 593 -45.45 18.57 22.95
N THR A 594 -46.27 19.61 22.82
CA THR A 594 -46.98 20.32 23.91
C THR A 594 -48.45 19.96 23.89
#